data_AF-A0A6P1CZX3-F1
#
_entry.id   AF-A0A6P1CZX3-F1
#
_cell.length_a   1.000
_cell.length_b   1.000
_cell.length_c   1.000
_cell.angle_alpha   90.00
_cell.angle_beta   90.00
_cell.angle_gamma   90.00
#
_symmetry.space_group_name_H-M   'P 1'
#
loop_
_entity.id
_entity.type
_entity.pdbx_description
1 polymer ?
#
loop_
_entity_poly.entity_id
_entity_poly.type
_entity_poly.pdbx_seq_one_letter_code
_entity_poly.pdbx_strand_id
1 'polypeptide(L)'
;ALEGIAGNTVRGSLELAGEAARALPRLTRLGMIQPHTRISLGKLMAEQCKRAPLRECFLFDDRVHTNDAVDVRIDNVVRGLISVGIRPATRVGVVMETRPSALV
;
A
#
# COMPACT_ATOMS: atom_id res chain seq x y z
N ALA A 1 46.60 -0.82 22.39
CA ALA A 1 45.37 -1.60 22.67
C ALA A 1 44.17 -0.69 23.01
N LEU A 2 44.32 0.27 23.95
CA LEU A 2 43.25 1.19 24.37
C LEU A 2 42.76 2.15 23.26
N GLU A 3 43.64 2.65 22.38
CA GLU A 3 43.26 3.54 21.27
C GLU A 3 42.37 2.87 20.22
N GLY A 4 42.59 1.56 19.97
CA GLY A 4 41.74 0.79 19.06
C GLY A 4 40.33 0.58 19.62
N ILE A 5 40.20 0.35 20.93
CA ILE A 5 38.90 0.18 21.59
C ILE A 5 38.10 1.50 21.55
N ALA A 6 38.77 2.65 21.76
CA ALA A 6 38.13 3.96 21.67
C ALA A 6 37.65 4.27 20.24
N GLY A 7 38.47 4.01 19.22
CA GLY A 7 38.10 4.22 17.81
C GLY A 7 36.94 3.36 17.34
N ASN A 8 36.90 2.10 17.79
CA ASN A 8 35.83 1.16 17.45
C ASN A 8 34.50 1.54 18.10
N THR A 9 34.54 2.07 19.34
CA THR A 9 33.34 2.51 20.08
C THR A 9 32.72 3.76 19.46
N VAL A 10 33.55 4.73 19.05
CA VAL A 10 33.10 5.94 18.36
C VAL A 10 32.48 5.61 17.00
N ARG A 11 33.10 4.69 16.25
CA ARG A 11 32.57 4.22 14.95
C ARG A 11 31.24 3.49 15.11
N GLY A 12 31.13 2.58 16.08
CA GLY A 12 29.87 1.89 16.37
C GLY A 12 28.74 2.83 16.80
N SER A 13 29.07 3.90 17.54
CA SER A 13 28.09 4.93 17.94
C SER A 13 27.60 5.77 16.76
N LEU A 14 28.48 6.10 15.82
CA LEU A 14 28.12 6.82 14.59
C LEU A 14 27.29 5.96 13.63
N GLU A 15 27.59 4.66 13.53
CA GLU A 15 26.81 3.70 12.74
C GLU A 15 25.40 3.53 13.31
N LEU A 16 25.27 3.33 14.63
CA LEU A 16 23.98 3.27 15.32
C LEU A 16 23.17 4.57 15.16
N ALA A 17 23.82 5.74 15.28
CA ALA A 17 23.15 7.02 15.06
C ALA A 17 22.66 7.17 13.61
N GLY A 18 23.46 6.73 12.63
CA GLY A 18 23.08 6.73 11.22
C GLY A 18 21.92 5.78 10.92
N GLU A 19 21.87 4.63 11.58
CA GLU A 19 20.78 3.66 11.43
C GLU A 19 19.49 4.13 12.12
N ALA A 20 19.60 4.71 13.32
CA ALA A 20 18.50 5.34 14.03
C ALA A 20 17.87 6.49 13.20
N ALA A 21 18.70 7.34 12.58
CA ALA A 21 18.23 8.42 11.71
C ALA A 21 17.44 7.91 10.49
N ARG A 22 17.80 6.75 9.93
CA ARG A 22 17.06 6.12 8.82
C ARG A 22 15.77 5.45 9.29
N ALA A 23 15.73 4.93 10.51
CA ALA A 23 14.58 4.24 11.07
C ALA A 23 13.52 5.20 11.64
N LEU A 24 13.94 6.36 12.16
CA LEU A 24 13.09 7.39 12.79
C LEU A 24 11.83 7.74 11.97
N PRO A 25 11.91 8.03 10.65
CA PRO A 25 10.71 8.33 9.84
C PRO A 25 9.70 7.18 9.76
N ARG A 26 10.17 5.93 9.82
CA ARG A 26 9.31 4.75 9.81
C ARG A 26 8.63 4.55 11.16
N LEU A 27 9.35 4.79 12.26
CA LEU A 27 8.83 4.72 13.62
C LEU A 27 7.80 5.81 13.90
N THR A 28 8.05 7.05 13.47
CA THR A 28 7.04 8.12 13.58
C THR A 28 5.80 7.80 12.76
N ARG A 29 5.96 7.27 11.54
CA ARG A 29 4.83 6.78 10.73
C ARG A 29 4.06 5.65 11.41
N LEU A 30 4.75 4.74 12.09
CA LEU A 30 4.10 3.67 12.86
C LEU A 30 3.30 4.23 14.05
N GLY A 31 3.85 5.22 14.76
CA GLY A 31 3.14 5.90 15.86
C GLY A 31 1.89 6.67 15.41
N MET A 32 1.80 7.06 14.13
CA MET A 32 0.59 7.65 13.57
C MET A 32 -0.51 6.62 13.29
N ILE A 33 -0.21 5.32 13.21
CA ILE A 33 -1.21 4.27 13.00
C ILE A 33 -1.85 3.93 14.34
N GLN A 34 -3.03 4.48 14.57
CA GLN A 34 -3.84 4.17 15.74
C GLN A 34 -4.66 2.88 15.53
N PRO A 35 -5.11 2.21 16.61
CA PRO A 35 -5.93 0.99 16.50
C PRO A 35 -7.22 1.15 15.66
N HIS A 36 -7.74 2.36 15.56
CA HIS A 36 -8.95 2.68 14.80
C HIS A 36 -8.66 3.22 13.38
N THR A 37 -7.39 3.22 12.95
CA THR A 37 -7.03 3.68 11.61
C THR A 37 -7.63 2.73 10.59
N ARG A 38 -8.66 3.20 9.86
CA ARG A 38 -9.28 2.42 8.78
C ARG A 38 -8.32 2.36 7.60
N ILE A 39 -7.73 1.19 7.37
CA ILE A 39 -6.84 0.88 6.24
C ILE A 39 -7.46 -0.27 5.47
N SER A 40 -7.64 -0.10 4.17
CA SER A 40 -8.01 -1.17 3.24
C SER A 40 -7.48 -0.83 1.85
N LEU A 41 -7.27 -1.85 1.02
CA LEU A 41 -6.85 -1.63 -0.37
C LEU A 41 -7.87 -0.78 -1.14
N GLY A 42 -9.17 -1.08 -1.00
CA GLY A 42 -10.24 -0.30 -1.62
C GLY A 42 -10.23 1.17 -1.18
N LYS A 43 -9.95 1.46 0.09
CA LYS A 43 -9.81 2.85 0.56
C LYS A 43 -8.60 3.54 -0.08
N LEU A 44 -7.46 2.85 -0.21
CA LEU A 44 -6.29 3.43 -0.86
C LEU A 44 -6.56 3.76 -2.33
N MET A 45 -7.27 2.89 -3.05
CA MET A 45 -7.68 3.13 -4.44
C MET A 45 -8.65 4.31 -4.56
N ALA A 46 -9.68 4.36 -3.72
CA ALA A 46 -10.62 5.48 -3.69
C ALA A 46 -9.94 6.83 -3.38
N GLU A 47 -8.94 6.84 -2.49
CA GLU A 47 -8.16 8.06 -2.23
C GLU A 47 -7.24 8.44 -3.39
N GLN A 48 -6.71 7.48 -4.17
CA GLN A 48 -6.01 7.80 -5.42
C GLN A 48 -6.95 8.37 -6.48
N CYS A 49 -8.15 7.80 -6.63
CA CYS A 49 -9.19 8.27 -7.53
C CYS A 49 -9.57 9.73 -7.22
N LYS A 50 -9.87 10.04 -5.94
CA LYS A 50 -10.16 11.42 -5.52
C LYS A 50 -9.03 12.39 -5.78
N ARG A 51 -7.78 11.96 -5.53
CA ARG A 51 -6.61 12.83 -5.65
C ARG A 51 -6.24 13.12 -7.10
N ALA A 52 -6.36 12.12 -7.98
CA ALA A 52 -5.89 12.20 -9.36
C ALA A 52 -6.70 11.25 -10.28
N PRO A 53 -7.97 11.59 -10.60
CA PRO A 53 -8.89 10.68 -11.26
C PRO A 53 -8.43 10.28 -12.67
N LEU A 54 -7.84 11.23 -13.41
CA LEU A 54 -7.34 11.01 -14.78
C LEU A 54 -5.90 10.49 -14.83
N ARG A 55 -5.25 10.29 -13.69
CA ARG A 55 -3.90 9.74 -13.65
C ARG A 55 -3.95 8.25 -13.96
N GLU A 56 -2.91 7.79 -14.65
CA GLU A 56 -2.68 6.38 -14.98
C GLU A 56 -2.62 5.54 -13.70
N CYS A 57 -3.50 4.54 -13.60
CA CYS A 57 -3.53 3.54 -12.54
C CYS A 57 -2.67 2.34 -12.93
N PHE A 58 -2.89 1.80 -14.13
CA PHE A 58 -2.05 0.75 -14.72
C PHE A 58 -2.14 0.75 -16.24
N LEU A 59 -1.19 0.07 -16.87
CA LEU A 59 -1.15 -0.17 -18.31
C LEU A 59 -1.37 -1.66 -18.60
N PHE A 60 -2.16 -1.96 -19.62
CA PHE A 60 -2.36 -3.32 -20.10
C PHE A 60 -2.64 -3.28 -21.61
N ASP A 61 -1.92 -4.09 -22.39
CA ASP A 61 -2.12 -4.20 -23.86
C ASP A 61 -2.14 -2.82 -24.56
N ASP A 62 -1.11 -2.01 -24.26
CA ASP A 62 -0.95 -0.62 -24.73
C ASP A 62 -2.11 0.33 -24.39
N ARG A 63 -2.96 -0.04 -23.43
CA ARG A 63 -4.05 0.79 -22.92
C ARG A 63 -3.77 1.27 -21.51
N VAL A 64 -4.01 2.55 -21.29
CA VAL A 64 -3.96 3.18 -19.97
C VAL A 64 -5.33 3.05 -19.31
N HIS A 65 -5.35 2.53 -18.09
CA HIS A 65 -6.52 2.56 -17.21
C HIS A 65 -6.32 3.67 -16.17
N THR A 66 -7.24 4.63 -16.12
CA THR A 66 -7.18 5.74 -15.16
C THR A 66 -7.70 5.31 -13.78
N ASN A 67 -7.34 6.04 -12.72
CA ASN A 67 -7.85 5.75 -11.38
C ASN A 67 -9.38 5.76 -11.33
N ASP A 68 -10.04 6.70 -12.01
CA ASP A 68 -11.50 6.80 -12.07
C ASP A 68 -12.15 5.60 -12.77
N ALA A 69 -11.61 5.19 -13.93
CA ALA A 69 -12.14 4.05 -14.68
C ALA A 69 -12.02 2.73 -13.90
N VAL A 70 -10.94 2.57 -13.12
CA VAL A 70 -10.73 1.41 -12.26
C VAL A 70 -11.67 1.44 -11.07
N ASP A 71 -11.78 2.57 -10.37
CA ASP A 71 -12.62 2.74 -9.18
C ASP A 71 -14.11 2.45 -9.48
N VAL A 72 -14.64 3.02 -10.58
CA VAL A 72 -16.01 2.74 -11.05
C VAL A 72 -16.24 1.25 -11.29
N ARG A 73 -15.25 0.54 -11.85
CA ARG A 73 -15.40 -0.87 -12.18
C ARG A 73 -15.25 -1.78 -10.97
N ILE A 74 -14.37 -1.45 -10.02
CA ILE A 74 -14.31 -2.10 -8.70
C ILE A 74 -15.68 -1.99 -8.02
N ASP A 75 -16.24 -0.78 -7.99
CA ASP A 75 -17.55 -0.51 -7.39
C ASP A 75 -18.67 -1.36 -8.00
N ASN A 76 -18.67 -1.52 -9.32
CA ASN A 76 -19.65 -2.38 -10.01
C ASN A 76 -19.48 -3.86 -9.66
N VAL A 77 -18.24 -4.36 -9.57
CA VAL A 77 -17.96 -5.73 -9.12
C VAL A 77 -18.42 -5.92 -7.68
N VAL A 78 -18.07 -5.00 -6.78
CA VAL A 78 -18.44 -5.06 -5.36
C VAL A 78 -19.95 -5.03 -5.17
N ARG A 79 -20.69 -4.17 -5.90
CA ARG A 79 -22.16 -4.18 -5.88
C ARG A 79 -22.73 -5.53 -6.30
N GLY A 80 -22.15 -6.16 -7.33
CA GLY A 80 -22.51 -7.52 -7.77
C GLY A 80 -22.21 -8.59 -6.72
N LEU A 81 -21.05 -8.52 -6.05
CA LEU A 81 -20.71 -9.46 -4.97
C LEU A 81 -21.67 -9.31 -3.78
N ILE A 82 -22.03 -8.08 -3.42
CA ILE A 82 -22.99 -7.82 -2.34
C ILE A 82 -24.36 -8.39 -2.69
N SER A 83 -24.81 -8.26 -3.95
CA SER A 83 -26.12 -8.75 -4.38
C SER A 83 -26.23 -10.28 -4.37
N VAL A 84 -25.13 -10.99 -4.60
CA VAL A 84 -25.06 -12.47 -4.46
C VAL A 84 -24.74 -12.95 -3.05
N GLY A 85 -24.74 -12.06 -2.05
CA GLY A 85 -24.64 -12.41 -0.64
C GLY A 85 -23.24 -12.40 -0.03
N ILE A 86 -22.22 -11.93 -0.75
CA ILE A 86 -20.86 -11.81 -0.19
C ILE A 86 -20.84 -10.74 0.91
N ARG A 87 -20.18 -11.06 2.02
CA ARG A 87 -20.04 -10.19 3.21
C ARG A 87 -18.58 -10.09 3.63
N PRO A 88 -18.20 -9.08 4.46
CA PRO A 88 -16.86 -9.02 5.04
C PRO A 88 -16.45 -10.36 5.67
N ALA A 89 -15.16 -10.71 5.54
CA ALA A 89 -14.57 -11.99 5.94
C ALA A 89 -15.00 -13.24 5.12
N THR A 90 -15.85 -13.11 4.10
CA THR A 90 -16.13 -14.21 3.16
C THR A 90 -14.89 -14.53 2.33
N ARG A 91 -14.56 -15.82 2.19
CA ARG A 91 -13.47 -16.29 1.33
C ARG A 91 -13.99 -16.45 -0.10
N VAL A 92 -13.36 -15.77 -1.05
CA VAL A 92 -13.72 -15.82 -2.48
C VAL A 92 -12.52 -16.35 -3.26
N GLY A 93 -12.70 -17.46 -3.96
CA GLY A 93 -11.69 -17.99 -4.88
C GLY A 93 -11.71 -17.21 -6.19
N VAL A 94 -10.55 -16.78 -6.66
CA VAL A 94 -10.42 -16.05 -7.93
C VAL A 94 -9.47 -16.83 -8.83
N VAL A 95 -9.99 -17.33 -9.96
CA VAL A 95 -9.22 -18.05 -10.98
C VAL A 95 -9.38 -17.28 -12.28
N MET A 96 -8.29 -16.72 -12.77
CA MET A 96 -8.27 -15.86 -13.95
C MET A 96 -6.89 -15.83 -14.58
N GLU A 97 -6.87 -15.70 -15.90
CA GLU A 97 -5.66 -15.33 -16.64
C GLU A 97 -5.32 -13.84 -16.40
N THR A 98 -4.10 -13.45 -16.76
CA THR A 98 -3.66 -12.05 -16.68
C THR A 98 -4.46 -11.18 -17.66
N ARG A 99 -5.42 -10.41 -17.11
CA ARG A 99 -6.32 -9.52 -17.84
C ARG A 99 -6.56 -8.26 -17.00
N PRO A 100 -7.02 -7.13 -17.57
CA PRO A 100 -7.28 -5.91 -16.79
C PRO A 100 -8.24 -6.13 -15.62
N SER A 101 -9.22 -7.03 -15.78
CA SER A 101 -10.17 -7.40 -14.73
C SER A 101 -9.55 -8.07 -13.51
N ALA A 102 -8.28 -8.51 -13.57
CA ALA A 102 -7.62 -9.12 -12.43
C ALA A 102 -7.29 -8.13 -11.31
N LEU A 103 -7.27 -6.84 -11.63
CA LEU A 103 -7.05 -5.76 -10.66
C LEU A 103 -8.38 -5.13 -10.16
N VAL A 104 -9.52 -5.65 -10.61
CA VAL A 104 -10.83 -4.97 -10.51
C VAL A 104 -11.87 -5.86 -9.87
#